data_AF-A0A8D1HGA8-F1
#
_entry.id   AF-A0A8D1HGA8-F1
#
_cell.length_a   1.000
_cell.length_b   1.000
_cell.length_c   1.000
_cell.angle_alpha   90.00
_cell.angle_beta   90.00
_cell.angle_gamma   90.00
#
_symmetry.space_group_name_H-M   'P 1'
#
loop_
_entity.id
_entity.type
_entity.pdbx_description
1 polymer ?
#
loop_
_entity_poly.entity_id
_entity_poly.type
_entity_poly.pdbx_seq_one_letter_code
_entity_poly.pdbx_strand_id
1 'polypeptide(L)'
;MSNLNTAKVVVIVFLEVFISFGLGIYGFKFLLRHTTPEKFYVEACDDGADDVLIIDRVSTEVTLSVKKDIPPSAVTRPIFGILGTIHLVAGNYLIVITKKKKIGEFFNHVIWKATDFDVLSYKKTMLHLTDIQLQDNKTFLAMINHVLSVDGFYFSTTYDLTHTLQRLSNTSPEFQEMSLLERADQRFVWNGHLLRELSAQPEVHRFALPVLHGFITMHSCSINGKYFDWILISRRSCFRAGVRYYVRGIDSEGHAANFVETEQIVHYNGSRASFVQTRGSIPLYWSQRPNLKYKPRPLINKVANHMDGFQRHFDSQVIIYGRQIIINLVNQKGSEKPLEQAFATMVSSLASGMIRYIAFDFHKECKNMRWDRLSILVDQVAEMQDELSYFLVDPAGKVLTNQEGVFRSNCMDCLDRTNVIQSLLARRSLQAQLQRLGVLHVGQKLEEQDEFEKIYKNAWADNANACAKQYAGTGALKTDFTRTGKRTQLGLIMDGWNSLIRYYKNNFSDGFRQDSIDLFLGNYSVDELDSHSPLSVPRDLKFLAVRNLYIFHIVKSILFEDRDGASSP
;
A
#
# COMPACT_ATOMS: atom_id res chain seq x y z
N MET A 1 -34.31 -25.04 -26.95
CA MET A 1 -33.90 -23.63 -26.71
C MET A 1 -34.64 -22.96 -25.54
N SER A 2 -35.28 -23.70 -24.62
CA SER A 2 -36.01 -23.11 -23.47
C SER A 2 -35.41 -23.40 -22.09
N ASN A 3 -34.38 -24.26 -21.96
CA ASN A 3 -33.85 -24.67 -20.63
C ASN A 3 -32.52 -24.02 -20.22
N LEU A 4 -31.81 -23.31 -21.10
CA LEU A 4 -30.54 -22.64 -20.75
C LEU A 4 -30.72 -21.24 -20.13
N ASN A 5 -31.82 -20.55 -20.44
CA ASN A 5 -32.10 -19.23 -19.86
C ASN A 5 -32.63 -19.35 -18.42
N THR A 6 -33.34 -20.42 -18.10
CA THR A 6 -33.85 -20.66 -16.74
C THR A 6 -32.71 -20.95 -15.76
N ALA A 7 -31.67 -21.69 -16.18
CA ALA A 7 -30.51 -21.98 -15.32
C ALA A 7 -29.68 -20.72 -14.98
N LYS A 8 -29.51 -19.77 -15.92
CA LYS A 8 -28.78 -18.51 -15.66
C LYS A 8 -29.58 -17.50 -14.84
N VAL A 9 -30.89 -17.43 -15.04
CA VAL A 9 -31.77 -16.59 -14.21
C VAL A 9 -31.87 -17.15 -12.80
N VAL A 10 -31.86 -18.49 -12.64
CA VAL A 10 -31.81 -19.13 -11.32
C VAL A 10 -30.50 -18.80 -10.60
N VAL A 11 -29.34 -18.73 -11.26
CA VAL A 11 -28.05 -18.36 -10.61
C VAL A 11 -28.01 -16.90 -10.16
N ILE A 12 -28.56 -15.96 -10.95
CA ILE A 12 -28.59 -14.53 -10.58
C ILE A 12 -29.60 -14.27 -9.46
N VAL A 13 -30.77 -14.90 -9.52
CA VAL A 13 -31.78 -14.83 -8.44
C VAL A 13 -31.28 -15.57 -7.19
N PHE A 14 -30.49 -16.65 -7.33
CA PHE A 14 -29.85 -17.29 -6.18
C PHE A 14 -28.81 -16.38 -5.52
N LEU A 15 -28.03 -15.59 -6.28
CA LEU A 15 -27.10 -14.63 -5.70
C LEU A 15 -27.83 -13.51 -4.92
N GLU A 16 -28.94 -12.97 -5.45
CA GLU A 16 -29.71 -11.94 -4.75
C GLU A 16 -30.49 -12.49 -3.55
N VAL A 17 -30.95 -13.75 -3.58
CA VAL A 17 -31.62 -14.39 -2.45
C VAL A 17 -30.62 -14.82 -1.36
N PHE A 18 -29.37 -15.12 -1.69
CA PHE A 18 -28.30 -15.41 -0.70
C PHE A 18 -27.71 -14.16 -0.04
N ILE A 19 -27.82 -12.98 -0.65
CA ILE A 19 -27.58 -11.70 0.06
C ILE A 19 -28.51 -11.57 1.28
N SER A 20 -29.63 -12.31 1.32
CA SER A 20 -30.57 -12.34 2.44
C SER A 20 -30.26 -13.38 3.54
N PHE A 21 -29.37 -14.35 3.30
CA PHE A 21 -28.91 -15.31 4.32
C PHE A 21 -27.41 -15.11 4.58
N GLY A 22 -27.10 -14.25 5.56
CA GLY A 22 -25.75 -13.84 5.97
C GLY A 22 -24.87 -14.97 6.52
N LEU A 23 -24.44 -15.88 5.66
CA LEU A 23 -23.38 -16.84 5.91
C LEU A 23 -22.03 -16.11 5.82
N GLY A 24 -21.33 -15.93 6.94
CA GLY A 24 -19.86 -15.94 7.09
C GLY A 24 -18.93 -14.99 6.30
N ILE A 25 -19.34 -14.48 5.13
CA ILE A 25 -18.45 -13.98 4.08
C ILE A 25 -18.01 -12.53 4.35
N TYR A 26 -18.90 -11.73 4.92
CA TYR A 26 -18.68 -10.32 5.20
C TYR A 26 -18.40 -10.06 6.67
N GLY A 27 -17.51 -9.11 6.92
CA GLY A 27 -17.23 -8.65 8.27
C GLY A 27 -18.28 -7.68 8.80
N PHE A 28 -18.28 -7.50 10.12
CA PHE A 28 -19.24 -6.62 10.78
C PHE A 28 -18.96 -5.14 10.51
N LYS A 29 -20.03 -4.34 10.32
CA LYS A 29 -19.95 -2.90 10.02
C LYS A 29 -19.80 -2.05 11.28
N PHE A 30 -20.44 -2.47 12.37
CA PHE A 30 -20.42 -1.80 13.67
C PHE A 30 -20.21 -2.80 14.80
N LEU A 31 -19.24 -2.48 15.67
CA LEU A 31 -18.84 -3.33 16.80
C LEU A 31 -18.76 -2.50 18.07
N LEU A 32 -19.15 -3.09 19.20
CA LEU A 32 -18.92 -2.54 20.53
C LEU A 32 -17.89 -3.40 21.26
N ARG A 33 -16.85 -2.76 21.81
CA ARG A 33 -15.88 -3.41 22.68
C ARG A 33 -16.24 -3.14 24.12
N HIS A 34 -16.47 -4.19 24.89
CA HIS A 34 -16.66 -4.13 26.33
C HIS A 34 -15.41 -4.65 27.03
N THR A 35 -14.90 -3.90 28.00
CA THR A 35 -13.65 -4.23 28.70
C THR A 35 -13.91 -4.50 30.17
N THR A 36 -13.48 -5.68 30.61
CA THR A 36 -13.39 -6.08 32.02
C THR A 36 -11.92 -6.33 32.39
N PRO A 37 -11.57 -6.46 33.68
CA PRO A 37 -10.20 -6.79 34.07
C PRO A 37 -9.71 -8.12 33.48
N GLU A 38 -10.59 -9.10 33.31
CA GLU A 38 -10.27 -10.46 32.90
C GLU A 38 -10.49 -10.72 31.40
N LYS A 39 -11.45 -10.02 30.76
CA LYS A 39 -11.88 -10.33 29.38
C LYS A 39 -12.15 -9.07 28.54
N PHE A 40 -11.88 -9.16 27.24
CA PHE A 40 -12.47 -8.28 26.24
C PHE A 40 -13.65 -8.98 25.58
N TYR A 41 -14.76 -8.26 25.42
CA TYR A 41 -15.93 -8.72 24.67
C TYR A 41 -16.09 -7.81 23.46
N VAL A 42 -16.27 -8.37 22.27
CA VAL A 42 -16.54 -7.61 21.05
C VAL A 42 -17.91 -8.04 20.53
N GLU A 43 -18.91 -7.20 20.77
CA GLU A 43 -20.29 -7.40 20.35
C GLU A 43 -20.44 -6.97 18.88
N ALA A 44 -21.04 -7.85 18.08
CA ALA A 44 -21.56 -7.49 16.77
C ALA A 44 -22.91 -6.78 16.89
N CYS A 45 -22.99 -5.56 16.35
CA CYS A 45 -24.16 -4.70 16.46
C CYS A 45 -24.88 -4.49 15.12
N ASP A 46 -24.53 -5.27 14.10
CA ASP A 46 -25.23 -5.28 12.82
C ASP A 46 -26.62 -5.94 12.96
N ASP A 47 -27.56 -5.56 12.11
CA ASP A 47 -28.93 -6.11 12.14
C ASP A 47 -28.93 -7.63 12.00
N GLY A 48 -29.52 -8.32 12.97
CA GLY A 48 -29.57 -9.79 13.02
C GLY A 48 -28.32 -10.49 13.55
N ALA A 49 -27.30 -9.74 13.99
CA ALA A 49 -26.11 -10.31 14.63
C ALA A 49 -26.26 -10.36 16.16
N ASP A 50 -26.04 -11.55 16.73
CA ASP A 50 -25.99 -11.79 18.18
C ASP A 50 -24.63 -12.30 18.67
N ASP A 51 -23.66 -12.39 17.75
CA ASP A 51 -22.31 -12.89 18.01
C ASP A 51 -21.52 -11.93 18.92
N VAL A 52 -20.90 -12.49 19.96
CA VAL A 52 -19.94 -11.79 20.81
C VAL A 52 -18.63 -12.56 20.82
N LEU A 53 -17.55 -11.92 20.37
CA LEU A 53 -16.21 -12.47 20.50
C LEU A 53 -15.68 -12.19 21.90
N ILE A 54 -15.30 -13.25 22.63
CA ILE A 54 -14.67 -13.15 23.94
C ILE A 54 -13.19 -13.46 23.79
N ILE A 55 -12.35 -12.54 24.25
CA ILE A 55 -10.90 -12.70 24.34
C ILE A 55 -10.53 -12.70 25.82
N ASP A 56 -10.08 -13.85 26.33
CA ASP A 56 -9.62 -13.97 27.70
C ASP A 56 -8.22 -13.35 27.86
N ARG A 57 -8.07 -12.42 28.79
CA ARG A 57 -6.83 -11.67 29.00
C ARG A 57 -5.79 -12.47 29.78
N VAL A 58 -6.19 -13.58 30.40
CA VAL A 58 -5.34 -14.48 31.20
C VAL A 58 -4.98 -15.71 30.38
N SER A 59 -5.96 -16.46 29.88
CA SER A 59 -5.69 -17.67 29.10
C SER A 59 -5.33 -17.38 27.64
N THR A 60 -5.56 -16.16 27.15
CA THR A 60 -5.40 -15.76 25.74
C THR A 60 -6.38 -16.43 24.77
N GLU A 61 -7.30 -17.23 25.29
CA GLU A 61 -8.27 -17.96 24.49
C GLU A 61 -9.31 -17.02 23.85
N VAL A 62 -9.63 -17.32 22.59
CA VAL A 62 -10.64 -16.62 21.80
C VAL A 62 -11.82 -17.55 21.61
N THR A 63 -13.01 -17.12 22.00
CA THR A 63 -14.26 -17.91 21.94
C THR A 63 -15.43 -17.05 21.48
N LEU A 64 -16.49 -17.68 20.96
CA LEU A 64 -17.74 -17.02 20.62
C LEU A 64 -18.81 -17.26 21.69
N SER A 65 -19.60 -16.22 21.94
CA SER A 65 -20.67 -16.20 22.94
C SER A 65 -21.82 -15.31 22.47
N VAL A 66 -22.80 -15.07 23.35
CA VAL A 66 -23.96 -14.22 23.07
C VAL A 66 -23.97 -12.97 23.95
N LYS A 67 -24.75 -11.97 23.57
CA LYS A 67 -24.87 -10.66 24.27
C LYS A 67 -25.15 -10.76 25.77
N LYS A 68 -25.84 -11.82 26.21
CA LYS A 68 -26.18 -12.04 27.62
C LYS A 68 -24.96 -12.27 28.51
N ASP A 69 -23.83 -12.69 27.93
CA ASP A 69 -22.61 -13.00 28.67
C ASP A 69 -21.75 -11.76 28.95
N ILE A 70 -22.15 -10.59 28.42
CA ILE A 70 -21.46 -9.31 28.63
C ILE A 70 -21.79 -8.78 30.04
N PRO A 71 -20.79 -8.60 30.91
CA PRO A 71 -21.03 -8.09 32.26
C PRO A 71 -21.52 -6.64 32.25
N PRO A 72 -22.54 -6.26 33.05
CA PRO A 72 -23.04 -4.87 33.12
C PRO A 72 -22.00 -3.84 33.58
N SER A 73 -20.95 -4.28 34.28
CA SER A 73 -19.85 -3.44 34.76
C SER A 73 -18.80 -3.14 33.69
N ALA A 74 -18.90 -3.76 32.50
CA ALA A 74 -17.89 -3.64 31.47
C ALA A 74 -17.88 -2.24 30.83
N VAL A 75 -16.67 -1.69 30.65
CA VAL A 75 -16.51 -0.38 30.02
C VAL A 75 -16.69 -0.54 28.50
N THR A 76 -17.74 0.06 27.97
CA THR A 76 -18.12 -0.07 26.56
C THR A 76 -17.55 1.07 25.73
N ARG A 77 -16.93 0.74 24.58
CA ARG A 77 -16.46 1.71 23.58
C ARG A 77 -16.73 1.22 22.16
N PRO A 78 -17.12 2.10 21.22
CA PRO A 78 -17.27 1.71 19.82
C PRO A 78 -15.90 1.41 19.19
N ILE A 79 -15.87 0.37 18.37
CA ILE A 79 -14.73 0.06 17.49
C ILE A 79 -15.25 -0.26 16.09
N PHE A 80 -14.37 -0.24 15.10
CA PHE A 80 -14.73 -0.44 13.70
C PHE A 80 -14.05 -1.64 13.04
N GLY A 81 -13.33 -2.43 13.84
CA GLY A 81 -12.64 -3.65 13.42
C GLY A 81 -11.49 -3.99 14.36
N ILE A 82 -11.19 -5.28 14.47
CA ILE A 82 -9.98 -5.76 15.13
C ILE A 82 -8.86 -5.74 14.10
N LEU A 83 -7.79 -4.99 14.39
CA LEU A 83 -6.60 -5.00 13.53
C LEU A 83 -5.78 -6.27 13.77
N GLY A 84 -5.77 -6.77 15.01
CA GLY A 84 -5.20 -8.05 15.40
C GLY A 84 -4.58 -8.01 16.79
N THR A 85 -3.80 -9.04 17.12
CA THR A 85 -3.08 -9.19 18.39
C THR A 85 -1.57 -9.12 18.14
N ILE A 86 -0.81 -8.64 19.13
CA ILE A 86 0.65 -8.68 19.10
C ILE A 86 1.22 -8.98 20.47
N HIS A 87 2.23 -9.83 20.51
CA HIS A 87 2.98 -10.14 21.72
C HIS A 87 4.19 -9.22 21.85
N LEU A 88 4.28 -8.50 22.98
CA LEU A 88 5.43 -7.66 23.36
C LEU A 88 5.96 -8.10 24.73
N VAL A 89 6.98 -7.42 25.24
CA VAL A 89 7.64 -7.76 26.52
C VAL A 89 6.67 -7.88 27.72
N ALA A 90 5.60 -7.10 27.74
CA ALA A 90 4.59 -7.18 28.81
C ALA A 90 3.53 -8.28 28.62
N GLY A 91 3.55 -9.00 27.50
CA GLY A 91 2.53 -9.94 27.05
C GLY A 91 1.73 -9.42 25.86
N ASN A 92 0.55 -9.99 25.66
CA ASN A 92 -0.30 -9.71 24.49
C ASN A 92 -0.98 -8.34 24.56
N TYR A 93 -1.13 -7.74 23.40
CA TYR A 93 -1.88 -6.51 23.16
C TYR A 93 -2.92 -6.72 22.06
N LEU A 94 -4.13 -6.22 22.27
CA LEU A 94 -5.19 -6.16 21.27
C LEU A 94 -5.14 -4.80 20.58
N ILE A 95 -5.06 -4.79 19.25
CA ILE A 95 -5.08 -3.57 18.44
C ILE A 95 -6.44 -3.44 17.74
N VAL A 96 -7.13 -2.33 17.95
CA VAL A 96 -8.46 -2.07 17.38
C VAL A 96 -8.52 -0.74 16.65
N ILE A 97 -9.37 -0.66 15.62
CA ILE A 97 -9.65 0.57 14.89
C ILE A 97 -10.74 1.34 15.64
N THR A 98 -10.44 2.55 16.12
CA THR A 98 -11.37 3.36 16.92
C THR A 98 -12.01 4.48 16.14
N LYS A 99 -11.39 4.93 15.03
CA LYS A 99 -12.01 5.87 14.09
C LYS A 99 -11.73 5.49 12.65
N LYS A 100 -12.71 5.78 11.79
CA LYS A 100 -12.63 5.57 10.34
C LYS A 100 -13.23 6.76 9.58
N LYS A 101 -12.79 6.94 8.34
CA LYS A 101 -13.34 7.92 7.38
C LYS A 101 -13.84 7.19 6.13
N LYS A 102 -15.06 7.49 5.66
CA LYS A 102 -15.56 7.00 4.37
C LYS A 102 -14.75 7.66 3.26
N ILE A 103 -14.13 6.86 2.39
CA ILE A 103 -13.40 7.35 1.21
C ILE A 103 -14.35 7.46 0.03
N GLY A 104 -15.21 6.46 -0.12
CA GLY A 104 -16.20 6.40 -1.17
C GLY A 104 -16.94 5.08 -1.13
N GLU A 105 -17.73 4.87 -2.17
CA GLU A 105 -18.52 3.67 -2.37
C GLU A 105 -18.47 3.32 -3.85
N PHE A 106 -18.09 2.09 -4.17
CA PHE A 106 -18.14 1.60 -5.55
C PHE A 106 -18.67 0.19 -5.56
N PHE A 107 -19.51 -0.12 -6.54
CA PHE A 107 -20.23 -1.41 -6.65
C PHE A 107 -21.03 -1.75 -5.38
N ASN A 108 -21.64 -0.76 -4.72
CA ASN A 108 -22.36 -0.89 -3.44
C ASN A 108 -21.49 -1.33 -2.25
N HIS A 109 -20.17 -1.27 -2.39
CA HIS A 109 -19.24 -1.56 -1.32
C HIS A 109 -18.61 -0.28 -0.78
N VAL A 110 -18.71 -0.09 0.53
CA VAL A 110 -18.13 1.09 1.19
C VAL A 110 -16.67 0.82 1.52
N ILE A 111 -15.81 1.78 1.17
CA ILE A 111 -14.40 1.75 1.48
C ILE A 111 -14.09 2.72 2.61
N TRP A 112 -13.41 2.21 3.62
CA TRP A 112 -13.04 2.95 4.82
C TRP A 112 -11.55 3.14 4.88
N LYS A 113 -11.15 4.29 5.43
CA LYS A 113 -9.79 4.57 5.86
C LYS A 113 -9.74 4.58 7.38
N ALA A 114 -8.89 3.75 7.98
CA ALA A 114 -8.66 3.78 9.41
C ALA A 114 -7.85 5.03 9.77
N THR A 115 -8.30 5.77 10.80
CA THR A 115 -7.68 7.06 11.18
C THR A 115 -7.09 7.04 12.57
N ASP A 116 -7.72 6.34 13.52
CA ASP A 116 -7.22 6.19 14.89
C ASP A 116 -7.31 4.74 15.35
N PHE A 117 -6.43 4.37 16.28
CA PHE A 117 -6.27 3.02 16.81
C PHE A 117 -6.05 3.06 18.32
N ASP A 118 -6.51 2.03 19.03
CA ASP A 118 -6.14 1.77 20.43
C ASP A 118 -5.27 0.50 20.50
N VAL A 119 -4.23 0.53 21.33
CA VAL A 119 -3.37 -0.63 21.65
C VAL A 119 -3.62 -1.00 23.12
N LEU A 120 -4.27 -2.13 23.37
CA LEU A 120 -4.84 -2.50 24.66
C LEU A 120 -4.07 -3.68 25.26
N SER A 121 -3.45 -3.49 26.41
CA SER A 121 -2.73 -4.56 27.13
C SER A 121 -3.69 -5.62 27.69
N TYR A 122 -3.34 -6.90 27.55
CA TYR A 122 -4.02 -8.00 28.22
C TYR A 122 -3.77 -7.92 29.73
N LYS A 123 -2.54 -7.64 30.17
CA LYS A 123 -2.26 -7.47 31.61
C LYS A 123 -2.70 -6.11 32.12
N LYS A 124 -3.28 -6.08 33.33
CA LYS A 124 -3.71 -4.84 34.01
C LYS A 124 -2.53 -4.01 34.52
N THR A 125 -1.45 -4.68 34.96
CA THR A 125 -0.27 -4.04 35.54
C THR A 125 1.01 -4.60 34.94
N MET A 126 2.05 -3.78 34.96
CA MET A 126 3.40 -4.14 34.47
C MET A 126 4.37 -4.45 35.61
N LEU A 127 3.86 -4.78 36.81
CA LEU A 127 4.69 -4.98 38.02
C LEU A 127 5.60 -6.21 37.96
N HIS A 128 5.32 -7.13 37.05
CA HIS A 128 6.14 -8.32 36.81
C HIS A 128 7.39 -8.02 35.97
N LEU A 129 7.51 -6.82 35.42
CA LEU A 129 8.64 -6.40 34.60
C LEU A 129 9.69 -5.69 35.45
N THR A 130 10.96 -5.95 35.12
CA THR A 130 12.09 -5.13 35.57
C THR A 130 12.06 -3.74 34.94
N ASP A 131 12.82 -2.78 35.48
CA ASP A 131 12.92 -1.42 34.92
C ASP A 131 13.41 -1.42 33.46
N ILE A 132 14.33 -2.32 33.11
CA ILE A 132 14.84 -2.49 31.75
C ILE A 132 13.75 -3.01 30.84
N GLN A 133 13.05 -4.09 31.23
CA GLN A 133 11.93 -4.65 30.46
C GLN A 133 10.79 -3.63 30.29
N LEU A 134 10.52 -2.81 31.31
CA LEU A 134 9.53 -1.75 31.22
C LEU A 134 9.93 -0.70 30.17
N GLN A 135 11.21 -0.34 30.11
CA GLN A 135 11.75 0.60 29.12
C GLN A 135 11.73 0.02 27.70
N ASP A 136 12.04 -1.27 27.55
CA ASP A 136 11.97 -1.97 26.28
C ASP A 136 10.54 -2.08 25.79
N ASN A 137 9.61 -2.47 26.66
CA ASN A 137 8.17 -2.51 26.34
C ASN A 137 7.65 -1.14 25.88
N LYS A 138 8.06 -0.04 26.54
CA LYS A 138 7.73 1.32 26.10
C LYS A 138 8.27 1.62 24.70
N THR A 139 9.47 1.14 24.39
CA THR A 139 10.09 1.34 23.08
C THR A 139 9.35 0.55 21.99
N PHE A 140 9.02 -0.72 22.23
CA PHE A 140 8.23 -1.52 21.29
C PHE A 140 6.80 -0.96 21.11
N LEU A 141 6.15 -0.48 22.16
CA LEU A 141 4.87 0.23 22.04
C LEU A 141 5.01 1.50 21.19
N ALA A 142 6.10 2.25 21.35
CA ALA A 142 6.36 3.42 20.52
C ALA A 142 6.56 3.04 19.04
N MET A 143 7.17 1.88 18.76
CA MET A 143 7.31 1.35 17.40
C MET A 143 5.96 0.99 16.77
N ILE A 144 5.09 0.27 17.49
CA ILE A 144 3.73 -0.06 17.02
C ILE A 144 2.92 1.22 16.76
N ASN A 145 2.91 2.14 17.72
CA ASN A 145 2.22 3.42 17.55
C ASN A 145 2.79 4.24 16.38
N HIS A 146 4.09 4.15 16.13
CA HIS A 146 4.70 4.79 14.97
C HIS A 146 4.10 4.27 13.66
N VAL A 147 4.01 2.95 13.47
CA VAL A 147 3.38 2.36 12.28
C VAL A 147 1.92 2.76 12.16
N LEU A 148 1.15 2.67 13.25
CA LEU A 148 -0.28 3.02 13.26
C LEU A 148 -0.54 4.51 12.98
N SER A 149 0.41 5.39 13.32
CA SER A 149 0.34 6.82 12.97
C SER A 149 0.66 7.13 11.50
N VAL A 150 1.22 6.16 10.75
CA VAL A 150 1.45 6.35 9.32
C VAL A 150 0.11 6.27 8.59
N ASP A 151 -0.15 7.31 7.82
CA ASP A 151 -1.39 7.40 7.07
C ASP A 151 -1.46 6.40 5.90
N GLY A 152 -2.66 5.88 5.64
CA GLY A 152 -2.96 5.06 4.46
C GLY A 152 -3.35 3.61 4.73
N PHE A 153 -3.94 3.32 5.88
CA PHE A 153 -4.62 2.05 6.14
C PHE A 153 -6.07 2.08 5.63
N TYR A 154 -6.42 1.16 4.73
CA TYR A 154 -7.74 1.06 4.13
C TYR A 154 -8.32 -0.34 4.32
N PHE A 155 -9.63 -0.41 4.48
CA PHE A 155 -10.35 -1.68 4.61
C PHE A 155 -11.77 -1.55 4.08
N SER A 156 -12.39 -2.70 3.79
CA SER A 156 -13.82 -2.81 3.56
C SER A 156 -14.33 -4.02 4.33
N THR A 157 -15.57 -3.95 4.76
CA THR A 157 -16.26 -5.05 5.42
C THR A 157 -16.93 -6.00 4.43
N THR A 158 -17.02 -5.60 3.15
CA THR A 158 -17.80 -6.32 2.13
C THR A 158 -17.06 -6.56 0.82
N TYR A 159 -15.94 -5.88 0.59
CA TYR A 159 -15.18 -5.99 -0.65
C TYR A 159 -13.72 -6.36 -0.40
N ASP A 160 -13.18 -7.24 -1.23
CA ASP A 160 -11.77 -7.60 -1.18
C ASP A 160 -10.93 -6.54 -1.92
N LEU A 161 -10.29 -5.67 -1.16
CA LEU A 161 -9.40 -4.63 -1.68
C LEU A 161 -8.04 -5.16 -2.15
N THR A 162 -7.66 -6.37 -1.76
CA THR A 162 -6.32 -6.95 -1.98
C THR A 162 -6.14 -7.49 -3.39
N HIS A 163 -7.24 -7.87 -4.04
CA HIS A 163 -7.27 -8.32 -5.43
C HIS A 163 -7.60 -7.19 -6.41
N THR A 164 -7.15 -7.34 -7.65
CA THR A 164 -7.59 -6.48 -8.77
C THR A 164 -8.99 -6.90 -9.22
N LEU A 165 -9.67 -6.00 -9.93
CA LEU A 165 -10.97 -6.30 -10.53
C LEU A 165 -10.90 -7.52 -11.47
N GLN A 166 -9.85 -7.62 -12.29
CA GLN A 166 -9.64 -8.78 -13.15
C GLN A 166 -9.46 -10.08 -12.36
N ARG A 167 -8.64 -10.05 -11.29
CA ARG A 167 -8.41 -11.26 -10.48
C ARG A 167 -9.70 -11.71 -9.80
N LEU A 168 -10.48 -10.79 -9.23
CA LEU A 168 -11.79 -11.12 -8.66
C LEU A 168 -12.75 -11.67 -9.70
N SER A 169 -12.75 -11.12 -10.92
CA SER A 169 -13.62 -11.62 -12.00
C SER A 169 -13.25 -13.01 -12.51
N ASN A 170 -12.01 -13.44 -12.32
CA ASN A 170 -11.50 -14.74 -12.78
C ASN A 170 -11.49 -15.81 -11.67
N THR A 171 -12.08 -15.51 -10.50
CA THR A 171 -12.18 -16.45 -9.38
C THR A 171 -13.36 -17.40 -9.53
N SER A 172 -13.26 -18.58 -8.94
CA SER A 172 -14.35 -19.55 -8.92
C SER A 172 -15.44 -19.13 -7.93
N PRO A 173 -16.68 -19.64 -8.06
CA PRO A 173 -17.74 -19.36 -7.10
C PRO A 173 -17.34 -19.72 -5.66
N GLU A 174 -16.62 -20.83 -5.46
CA GLU A 174 -16.16 -21.28 -4.14
C GLU A 174 -15.21 -20.27 -3.48
N PHE A 175 -14.39 -19.58 -4.28
CA PHE A 175 -13.53 -18.50 -3.78
C PHE A 175 -14.33 -17.29 -3.30
N GLN A 176 -15.50 -17.03 -3.90
CA GLN A 176 -16.36 -15.92 -3.49
C GLN A 176 -17.13 -16.22 -2.19
N GLU A 177 -17.29 -17.50 -1.86
CA GLU A 177 -17.88 -18.00 -0.61
C GLU A 177 -16.90 -18.00 0.57
N MET A 178 -15.60 -17.88 0.31
CA MET A 178 -14.59 -17.70 1.36
C MET A 178 -14.74 -16.34 2.04
N SER A 179 -14.41 -16.28 3.33
CA SER A 179 -14.34 -15.01 4.06
C SER A 179 -13.32 -14.05 3.43
N LEU A 180 -13.48 -12.74 3.69
CA LEU A 180 -12.53 -11.74 3.22
C LEU A 180 -11.09 -12.04 3.65
N LEU A 181 -10.89 -12.64 4.82
CA LEU A 181 -9.58 -12.95 5.37
C LEU A 181 -8.91 -14.13 4.66
N GLU A 182 -9.66 -15.21 4.42
CA GLU A 182 -9.16 -16.44 3.76
C GLU A 182 -8.76 -16.18 2.32
N ARG A 183 -9.57 -15.41 1.60
CA ARG A 183 -9.36 -15.18 0.17
C ARG A 183 -8.40 -14.03 -0.12
N ALA A 184 -7.98 -13.26 0.89
CA ALA A 184 -7.15 -12.08 0.67
C ALA A 184 -5.77 -12.44 0.10
N ASP A 185 -5.28 -11.60 -0.81
CA ASP A 185 -3.91 -11.67 -1.31
C ASP A 185 -2.94 -11.24 -0.21
N GLN A 186 -2.23 -12.22 0.35
CA GLN A 186 -1.33 -12.05 1.48
C GLN A 186 -0.22 -11.02 1.23
N ARG A 187 0.12 -10.72 -0.04
CA ARG A 187 1.07 -9.65 -0.37
C ARG A 187 0.58 -8.29 0.12
N PHE A 188 -0.73 -8.07 0.23
CA PHE A 188 -1.33 -6.76 0.52
C PHE A 188 -2.05 -6.70 1.87
N VAL A 189 -2.07 -7.78 2.66
CA VAL A 189 -2.64 -7.82 4.02
C VAL A 189 -1.60 -7.33 5.03
N TRP A 190 -1.59 -6.03 5.32
CA TRP A 190 -0.55 -5.44 6.19
C TRP A 190 -0.65 -5.86 7.65
N ASN A 191 -1.84 -6.17 8.13
CA ASN A 191 -2.06 -6.72 9.45
C ASN A 191 -2.05 -8.26 9.47
N GLY A 192 -1.57 -8.94 8.43
CA GLY A 192 -1.62 -10.40 8.33
C GLY A 192 -0.89 -11.11 9.47
N HIS A 193 0.24 -10.53 9.93
CA HIS A 193 0.93 -11.03 11.12
C HIS A 193 0.08 -10.92 12.40
N LEU A 194 -0.58 -9.78 12.59
CA LEU A 194 -1.43 -9.49 13.75
C LEU A 194 -2.69 -10.36 13.77
N LEU A 195 -3.13 -10.81 12.60
CA LEU A 195 -4.33 -11.65 12.47
C LEU A 195 -4.06 -13.14 12.67
N ARG A 196 -2.80 -13.60 12.81
CA ARG A 196 -2.45 -15.04 12.83
C ARG A 196 -3.30 -15.88 13.79
N GLU A 197 -3.52 -15.41 15.01
CA GLU A 197 -4.33 -16.12 16.01
C GLU A 197 -5.81 -16.20 15.61
N LEU A 198 -6.34 -15.11 15.05
CA LEU A 198 -7.74 -15.01 14.62
C LEU A 198 -7.99 -15.76 13.31
N SER A 199 -7.03 -15.77 12.39
CA SER A 199 -7.08 -16.50 11.11
C SER A 199 -7.08 -18.02 11.29
N ALA A 200 -6.72 -18.52 12.47
CA ALA A 200 -6.74 -19.95 12.77
C ALA A 200 -8.15 -20.46 13.11
N GLN A 201 -9.12 -19.55 13.33
CA GLN A 201 -10.49 -19.85 13.76
C GLN A 201 -11.49 -19.27 12.74
N PRO A 202 -11.99 -20.07 11.77
CA PRO A 202 -12.91 -19.59 10.74
C PRO A 202 -14.15 -18.85 11.27
N GLU A 203 -14.65 -19.26 12.42
CA GLU A 203 -15.81 -18.69 13.09
C GLU A 203 -15.61 -17.22 13.51
N VAL A 204 -14.38 -16.76 13.71
CA VAL A 204 -14.08 -15.37 14.14
C VAL A 204 -13.69 -14.45 12.98
N HIS A 205 -13.58 -14.97 11.75
CA HIS A 205 -13.13 -14.19 10.59
C HIS A 205 -13.95 -12.92 10.33
N ARG A 206 -15.22 -12.89 10.73
CA ARG A 206 -16.09 -11.71 10.56
C ARG A 206 -15.70 -10.52 11.46
N PHE A 207 -14.94 -10.76 12.52
CA PHE A 207 -14.41 -9.71 13.42
C PHE A 207 -13.04 -9.18 12.97
N ALA A 208 -12.32 -9.96 12.16
CA ALA A 208 -10.95 -9.70 11.70
C ALA A 208 -10.93 -9.32 10.22
N LEU A 209 -10.54 -8.08 9.90
CA LEU A 209 -10.56 -7.59 8.53
C LEU A 209 -9.15 -7.45 7.96
N PRO A 210 -8.91 -7.88 6.70
CA PRO A 210 -7.67 -7.59 6.02
C PRO A 210 -7.57 -6.07 5.79
N VAL A 211 -6.48 -5.48 6.27
CA VAL A 211 -6.19 -4.06 6.12
C VAL A 211 -5.08 -3.85 5.12
N LEU A 212 -5.37 -3.05 4.10
CA LEU A 212 -4.45 -2.64 3.06
C LEU A 212 -3.65 -1.42 3.52
N HIS A 213 -2.40 -1.30 3.08
CA HIS A 213 -1.63 -0.07 3.19
C HIS A 213 -1.28 0.47 1.80
N GLY A 214 -1.51 1.75 1.58
CA GLY A 214 -1.27 2.38 0.28
C GLY A 214 -2.09 3.64 0.06
N PHE A 215 -2.81 3.73 -1.06
CA PHE A 215 -3.61 4.90 -1.40
C PHE A 215 -4.89 4.51 -2.15
N ILE A 216 -6.01 5.11 -1.79
CA ILE A 216 -7.28 4.96 -2.50
C ILE A 216 -7.92 6.33 -2.64
N THR A 217 -8.31 6.69 -3.86
CA THR A 217 -9.19 7.84 -4.13
C THR A 217 -10.26 7.48 -5.15
N MET A 218 -11.39 8.15 -5.03
CA MET A 218 -12.59 7.88 -5.80
C MET A 218 -13.25 9.20 -6.18
N HIS A 219 -13.61 9.34 -7.44
CA HIS A 219 -14.21 10.56 -7.96
C HIS A 219 -15.34 10.19 -8.92
N SER A 220 -16.53 10.75 -8.69
CA SER A 220 -17.58 10.77 -9.70
C SER A 220 -17.33 11.95 -10.64
N CYS A 221 -17.19 11.65 -11.92
CA CYS A 221 -16.80 12.60 -12.96
C CYS A 221 -17.88 12.70 -14.04
N SER A 222 -17.87 13.79 -14.80
CA SER A 222 -18.75 13.97 -15.95
C SER A 222 -17.95 14.44 -17.16
N ILE A 223 -18.14 13.76 -18.30
CA ILE A 223 -17.59 14.16 -19.60
C ILE A 223 -18.71 14.03 -20.62
N ASN A 224 -18.91 15.03 -21.50
CA ASN A 224 -19.98 15.04 -22.50
C ASN A 224 -21.38 14.75 -21.91
N GLY A 225 -21.66 15.20 -20.68
CA GLY A 225 -22.93 14.95 -19.98
C GLY A 225 -23.12 13.52 -19.44
N LYS A 226 -22.09 12.67 -19.53
CA LYS A 226 -22.10 11.28 -19.05
C LYS A 226 -21.35 11.18 -17.73
N TYR A 227 -22.04 10.72 -16.69
CA TYR A 227 -21.48 10.53 -15.37
C TYR A 227 -20.88 9.14 -15.22
N PHE A 228 -19.66 9.05 -14.71
CA PHE A 228 -18.93 7.81 -14.46
C PHE A 228 -18.09 7.92 -13.20
N ASP A 229 -17.81 6.80 -12.54
CA ASP A 229 -16.88 6.77 -11.41
C ASP A 229 -15.48 6.43 -11.89
N TRP A 230 -14.50 7.18 -11.42
CA TRP A 230 -13.09 6.96 -11.64
C TRP A 230 -12.39 6.73 -10.29
N ILE A 231 -11.68 5.61 -10.19
CA ILE A 231 -11.10 5.12 -8.94
C ILE A 231 -9.63 4.80 -9.18
N LEU A 232 -8.78 5.19 -8.24
CA LEU A 232 -7.35 4.88 -8.25
C LEU A 232 -6.97 4.21 -6.94
N ILE A 233 -6.45 2.98 -7.03
CA ILE A 233 -6.01 2.17 -5.90
C ILE A 233 -4.53 1.85 -6.07
N SER A 234 -3.70 2.16 -5.08
CA SER A 234 -2.32 1.69 -4.98
C SER A 234 -2.15 0.83 -3.75
N ARG A 235 -1.79 -0.44 -3.96
CA ARG A 235 -1.59 -1.44 -2.91
C ARG A 235 -0.11 -1.67 -2.70
N ARG A 236 0.37 -1.42 -1.49
CA ARG A 236 1.78 -1.65 -1.15
C ARG A 236 1.95 -3.06 -0.60
N SER A 237 2.95 -3.77 -1.10
CA SER A 237 3.29 -5.09 -0.58
C SER A 237 3.81 -5.01 0.86
N CYS A 238 3.39 -5.94 1.72
CA CYS A 238 3.99 -6.18 3.02
C CYS A 238 5.28 -7.03 2.91
N PHE A 239 5.41 -7.86 1.87
CA PHE A 239 6.64 -8.61 1.63
C PHE A 239 7.80 -7.66 1.30
N ARG A 240 8.94 -7.90 1.96
CA ARG A 240 10.16 -7.08 1.89
C ARG A 240 9.87 -5.57 2.00
N ALA A 241 8.90 -5.20 2.85
CA ALA A 241 8.62 -3.81 3.13
C ALA A 241 9.76 -3.17 3.94
N GLY A 242 10.08 -1.93 3.63
CA GLY A 242 11.08 -1.21 4.39
C GLY A 242 11.34 0.19 3.88
N VAL A 243 12.21 0.90 4.57
CA VAL A 243 12.56 2.30 4.27
C VAL A 243 13.68 2.42 3.24
N ARG A 244 13.79 3.61 2.64
CA ARG A 244 14.54 3.87 1.40
C ARG A 244 15.98 3.35 1.34
N TYR A 245 16.72 3.37 2.44
CA TYR A 245 18.13 2.92 2.42
C TYR A 245 18.39 1.62 3.18
N TYR A 246 17.39 1.11 3.90
CA TYR A 246 17.54 -0.12 4.67
C TYR A 246 17.16 -1.34 3.84
N VAL A 247 16.14 -1.23 2.99
CA VAL A 247 15.61 -2.37 2.22
C VAL A 247 15.58 -2.03 0.72
N ARG A 248 16.37 -2.77 -0.06
CA ARG A 248 16.51 -2.66 -1.52
C ARG A 248 16.67 -4.04 -2.13
N GLY A 249 16.43 -4.11 -3.44
CA GLY A 249 16.57 -5.37 -4.17
C GLY A 249 15.51 -6.40 -3.83
N ILE A 250 15.83 -7.65 -4.07
CA ILE A 250 15.01 -8.83 -3.75
C ILE A 250 15.53 -9.57 -2.51
N ASP A 251 14.65 -10.35 -1.88
CA ASP A 251 15.00 -11.40 -0.93
C ASP A 251 15.19 -12.76 -1.63
N SER A 252 15.42 -13.82 -0.84
CA SER A 252 15.56 -15.19 -1.34
C SER A 252 14.30 -15.64 -2.08
N GLU A 253 13.11 -15.26 -1.63
CA GLU A 253 11.85 -15.68 -2.25
C GLU A 253 11.52 -14.88 -3.53
N GLY A 254 12.39 -13.96 -3.94
CA GLY A 254 12.21 -13.15 -5.13
C GLY A 254 11.24 -11.98 -4.93
N HIS A 255 10.87 -11.64 -3.69
CA HIS A 255 10.03 -10.49 -3.40
C HIS A 255 10.87 -9.20 -3.52
N ALA A 256 10.45 -8.31 -4.42
CA ALA A 256 11.13 -7.04 -4.61
C ALA A 256 10.69 -6.02 -3.53
N ALA A 257 11.65 -5.32 -2.95
CA ALA A 257 11.37 -4.28 -1.97
C ALA A 257 10.45 -3.18 -2.55
N ASN A 258 9.53 -2.66 -1.72
CA ASN A 258 8.57 -1.60 -2.08
C ASN A 258 7.79 -1.87 -3.36
N PHE A 259 7.40 -3.13 -3.52
CA PHE A 259 6.46 -3.50 -4.56
C PHE A 259 5.12 -2.79 -4.33
N VAL A 260 4.59 -2.16 -5.37
CA VAL A 260 3.27 -1.52 -5.36
C VAL A 260 2.54 -1.90 -6.64
N GLU A 261 1.31 -2.35 -6.49
CA GLU A 261 0.35 -2.55 -7.57
C GLU A 261 -0.59 -1.33 -7.61
N THR A 262 -0.63 -0.64 -8.74
CA THR A 262 -1.54 0.49 -8.96
C THR A 262 -2.58 0.11 -9.99
N GLU A 263 -3.84 0.16 -9.58
CA GLU A 263 -5.01 -0.14 -10.39
C GLU A 263 -5.86 1.12 -10.57
N GLN A 264 -6.22 1.38 -11.82
CA GLN A 264 -7.19 2.40 -12.19
C GLN A 264 -8.47 1.73 -12.65
N ILE A 265 -9.61 2.08 -12.05
CA ILE A 265 -10.91 1.52 -12.37
C ILE A 265 -11.84 2.61 -12.91
N VAL A 266 -12.63 2.27 -13.92
CA VAL A 266 -13.72 3.08 -14.46
C VAL A 266 -15.01 2.30 -14.34
N HIS A 267 -16.06 2.94 -13.83
CA HIS A 267 -17.40 2.37 -13.77
C HIS A 267 -18.40 3.29 -14.48
N TYR A 268 -19.10 2.73 -15.47
CA TYR A 268 -20.09 3.46 -16.25
C TYR A 268 -21.23 2.54 -16.70
N ASN A 269 -22.48 2.89 -16.38
CA ASN A 269 -23.68 2.13 -16.76
C ASN A 269 -23.56 0.61 -16.48
N GLY A 270 -23.03 0.23 -15.31
CA GLY A 270 -22.81 -1.16 -14.91
C GLY A 270 -21.57 -1.84 -15.52
N SER A 271 -20.99 -1.28 -16.58
CA SER A 271 -19.72 -1.75 -17.16
C SER A 271 -18.54 -1.31 -16.30
N ARG A 272 -17.53 -2.17 -16.17
CA ARG A 272 -16.37 -1.91 -15.31
C ARG A 272 -15.09 -2.19 -16.09
N ALA A 273 -14.21 -1.21 -16.15
CA ALA A 273 -12.89 -1.35 -16.75
C ALA A 273 -11.80 -1.21 -15.69
N SER A 274 -10.69 -1.94 -15.83
CA SER A 274 -9.54 -1.84 -14.94
C SER A 274 -8.23 -1.88 -15.72
N PHE A 275 -7.28 -1.03 -15.32
CA PHE A 275 -5.91 -1.03 -15.83
C PHE A 275 -4.91 -1.08 -14.67
N VAL A 276 -4.07 -2.12 -14.68
CA VAL A 276 -3.10 -2.43 -13.62
C VAL A 276 -1.68 -2.15 -14.09
N GLN A 277 -0.87 -1.55 -13.21
CA GLN A 277 0.56 -1.36 -13.40
C GLN A 277 1.30 -1.71 -12.12
N THR A 278 2.57 -2.10 -12.25
CA THR A 278 3.40 -2.42 -11.08
C THR A 278 4.63 -1.53 -11.01
N ARG A 279 5.18 -1.41 -9.81
CA ARG A 279 6.49 -0.82 -9.57
C ARG A 279 7.17 -1.53 -8.40
N GLY A 280 8.49 -1.43 -8.32
CA GLY A 280 9.24 -1.93 -7.18
C GLY A 280 10.73 -1.73 -7.34
N SER A 281 11.50 -2.25 -6.38
CA SER A 281 12.95 -2.26 -6.50
C SER A 281 13.41 -3.07 -7.72
N ILE A 282 14.61 -2.73 -8.21
CA ILE A 282 15.30 -3.51 -9.25
C ILE A 282 15.55 -4.91 -8.67
N PRO A 283 15.11 -5.99 -9.34
CA PRO A 283 15.08 -7.33 -8.76
C PRO A 283 16.44 -8.02 -8.78
N LEU A 284 17.41 -7.43 -8.07
CA LEU A 284 18.75 -7.96 -7.85
C LEU A 284 19.05 -7.96 -6.35
N TYR A 285 20.04 -8.75 -5.91
CA TYR A 285 20.57 -8.64 -4.55
C TYR A 285 21.49 -7.42 -4.43
N TRP A 286 20.96 -6.30 -3.99
CA TRP A 286 21.74 -5.06 -3.80
C TRP A 286 21.29 -4.27 -2.58
N SER A 287 22.19 -3.45 -2.06
CA SER A 287 21.95 -2.62 -0.89
C SER A 287 22.45 -1.19 -1.10
N GLN A 288 21.94 -0.27 -0.29
CA GLN A 288 22.32 1.14 -0.32
C GLN A 288 22.22 1.72 1.09
N ARG A 289 22.96 1.14 2.04
CA ARG A 289 22.88 1.51 3.46
C ARG A 289 23.30 2.98 3.68
N PRO A 290 22.66 3.70 4.63
CA PRO A 290 23.06 5.06 4.98
C PRO A 290 24.52 5.12 5.44
N ASN A 291 25.26 6.15 5.03
CA ASN A 291 26.65 6.37 5.43
C ASN A 291 26.98 7.86 5.60
N LEU A 292 25.99 8.66 6.03
CA LEU A 292 26.03 10.13 6.17
C LEU A 292 26.29 10.90 4.87
N LYS A 293 26.62 10.25 3.74
CA LYS A 293 26.66 10.92 2.44
C LYS A 293 25.24 11.23 1.99
N TYR A 294 25.07 12.37 1.32
CA TYR A 294 23.78 12.78 0.76
C TYR A 294 23.13 11.71 -0.13
N LYS A 295 23.95 11.02 -0.94
CA LYS A 295 23.54 9.87 -1.76
C LYS A 295 24.53 8.72 -1.60
N PRO A 296 24.23 7.70 -0.77
CA PRO A 296 25.07 6.51 -0.66
C PRO A 296 25.14 5.76 -1.99
N ARG A 297 26.29 5.15 -2.29
CA ARG A 297 26.47 4.38 -3.53
C ARG A 297 25.79 3.01 -3.39
N PRO A 298 25.10 2.53 -4.44
CA PRO A 298 24.58 1.16 -4.42
C PRO A 298 25.69 0.13 -4.49
N LEU A 299 25.48 -0.96 -3.77
CA LEU A 299 26.38 -2.10 -3.70
C LEU A 299 25.62 -3.34 -4.14
N ILE A 300 26.04 -3.91 -5.27
CA ILE A 300 25.54 -5.19 -5.79
C ILE A 300 26.28 -6.32 -5.07
N ASN A 301 25.55 -7.32 -4.57
CA ASN A 301 26.15 -8.45 -3.87
C ASN A 301 26.86 -9.38 -4.86
N LYS A 302 28.19 -9.41 -4.84
CA LYS A 302 28.99 -10.20 -5.80
C LYS A 302 28.90 -11.72 -5.61
N VAL A 303 28.44 -12.18 -4.44
CA VAL A 303 28.41 -13.60 -4.07
C VAL A 303 27.02 -14.21 -4.28
N ALA A 304 25.97 -13.38 -4.23
CA ALA A 304 24.60 -13.86 -4.34
C ALA A 304 24.29 -14.41 -5.75
N ASN A 305 23.48 -15.47 -5.81
CA ASN A 305 22.99 -16.01 -7.07
C ASN A 305 21.87 -15.11 -7.63
N HIS A 306 22.27 -14.06 -8.34
CA HIS A 306 21.35 -13.10 -8.93
C HIS A 306 20.36 -13.73 -9.91
N MET A 307 20.75 -14.75 -10.67
CA MET A 307 19.89 -15.34 -11.71
C MET A 307 18.72 -16.08 -11.11
N ASP A 308 18.98 -16.89 -10.10
CA ASP A 308 17.96 -17.63 -9.40
C ASP A 308 16.90 -16.72 -8.75
N GLY A 309 17.33 -15.70 -7.99
CA GLY A 309 16.38 -14.73 -7.41
C GLY A 309 15.64 -13.88 -8.46
N PHE A 310 16.32 -13.52 -9.55
CA PHE A 310 15.73 -12.77 -10.67
C PHE A 310 14.67 -13.57 -11.41
N GLN A 311 14.95 -14.85 -11.67
CA GLN A 311 14.03 -15.77 -12.30
C GLN A 311 12.80 -16.01 -11.42
N ARG A 312 12.97 -16.35 -10.13
CA ARG A 312 11.84 -16.48 -9.18
C ARG A 312 10.95 -15.25 -9.17
N HIS A 313 11.57 -14.06 -9.13
CA HIS A 313 10.83 -12.80 -9.19
C HIS A 313 9.95 -12.74 -10.43
N PHE A 314 10.53 -12.87 -11.63
CA PHE A 314 9.78 -12.69 -12.87
C PHE A 314 8.84 -13.84 -13.19
N ASP A 315 9.14 -15.08 -12.79
CA ASP A 315 8.21 -16.20 -12.89
C ASP A 315 6.94 -15.89 -12.09
N SER A 316 7.07 -15.40 -10.84
CA SER A 316 5.92 -14.96 -10.05
C SER A 316 5.15 -13.81 -10.70
N GLN A 317 5.86 -12.84 -11.30
CA GLN A 317 5.21 -11.71 -11.98
C GLN A 317 4.45 -12.15 -13.24
N VAL A 318 5.02 -13.08 -14.01
CA VAL A 318 4.40 -13.62 -15.22
C VAL A 318 3.17 -14.46 -14.89
N ILE A 319 3.21 -15.26 -13.83
CA ILE A 319 2.05 -16.03 -13.36
C ILE A 319 0.90 -15.10 -12.95
N ILE A 320 1.20 -14.01 -12.23
CA ILE A 320 0.16 -13.14 -11.65
C ILE A 320 -0.37 -12.14 -12.67
N TYR A 321 0.50 -11.59 -13.52
CA TYR A 321 0.16 -10.43 -14.37
C TYR A 321 0.32 -10.69 -15.87
N GLY A 322 0.88 -11.82 -16.30
CA GLY A 322 1.19 -12.07 -17.71
C GLY A 322 2.47 -11.38 -18.18
N ARG A 323 2.47 -10.88 -19.42
CA ARG A 323 3.65 -10.24 -20.04
C ARG A 323 4.18 -9.08 -19.20
N GLN A 324 5.50 -8.95 -19.08
CA GLN A 324 6.17 -7.93 -18.28
C GLN A 324 6.91 -6.93 -19.16
N ILE A 325 6.45 -5.68 -19.18
CA ILE A 325 7.16 -4.60 -19.89
C ILE A 325 7.84 -3.71 -18.87
N ILE A 326 9.15 -3.87 -18.75
CA ILE A 326 9.99 -3.18 -17.78
C ILE A 326 10.40 -1.82 -18.36
N ILE A 327 9.98 -0.74 -17.70
CA ILE A 327 10.46 0.61 -17.98
C ILE A 327 11.46 0.99 -16.90
N ASN A 328 12.75 0.98 -17.26
CA ASN A 328 13.82 1.31 -16.33
C ASN A 328 14.24 2.78 -16.46
N LEU A 329 13.96 3.57 -15.41
CA LEU A 329 14.20 5.02 -15.37
C LEU A 329 15.54 5.40 -14.71
N VAL A 330 16.41 4.42 -14.51
CA VAL A 330 17.70 4.58 -13.82
C VAL A 330 18.66 5.42 -14.66
N ASN A 331 19.50 6.21 -14.00
CA ASN A 331 20.46 7.06 -14.69
C ASN A 331 21.55 6.19 -15.34
N GLN A 332 21.80 6.40 -16.63
CA GLN A 332 22.82 5.65 -17.38
C GLN A 332 24.25 6.19 -17.13
N LYS A 333 24.39 7.16 -16.23
CA LYS A 333 25.66 7.79 -15.82
C LYS A 333 25.78 7.83 -14.29
N GLY A 334 27.02 7.86 -13.81
CA GLY A 334 27.33 8.00 -12.39
C GLY A 334 27.12 6.71 -11.60
N SER A 335 26.71 6.85 -10.34
CA SER A 335 26.64 5.73 -9.38
C SER A 335 25.55 4.70 -9.65
N GLU A 336 24.57 5.00 -10.49
CA GLU A 336 23.47 4.08 -10.81
C GLU A 336 23.78 3.16 -12.01
N LYS A 337 24.75 3.53 -12.86
CA LYS A 337 25.11 2.82 -14.08
C LYS A 337 25.42 1.33 -13.86
N PRO A 338 26.21 0.92 -12.86
CA PRO A 338 26.49 -0.51 -12.66
C PRO A 338 25.24 -1.35 -12.41
N LEU A 339 24.25 -0.76 -11.73
CA LEU A 339 22.99 -1.44 -11.41
C LEU A 339 22.08 -1.55 -12.63
N GLU A 340 22.05 -0.50 -13.46
CA GLU A 340 21.35 -0.51 -14.75
C GLU A 340 21.93 -1.59 -15.68
N GLN A 341 23.26 -1.62 -15.84
CA GLN A 341 23.93 -2.60 -16.67
C GLN A 341 23.73 -4.03 -16.17
N ALA A 342 23.83 -4.25 -14.86
CA ALA A 342 23.55 -5.55 -14.27
C ALA A 342 22.11 -5.98 -14.59
N PHE A 343 21.14 -5.08 -14.43
CA PHE A 343 19.74 -5.42 -14.72
C PHE A 343 19.51 -5.73 -16.21
N ALA A 344 20.06 -4.94 -17.12
CA ALA A 344 19.98 -5.18 -18.56
C ALA A 344 20.60 -6.54 -18.94
N THR A 345 21.76 -6.88 -18.39
CA THR A 345 22.41 -8.18 -18.61
C THR A 345 21.52 -9.32 -18.12
N MET A 346 20.89 -9.19 -16.95
CA MET A 346 20.03 -10.25 -16.40
C MET A 346 18.79 -10.51 -17.27
N VAL A 347 18.15 -9.46 -17.79
CA VAL A 347 17.03 -9.62 -18.73
C VAL A 347 17.50 -10.32 -20.00
N SER A 348 18.61 -9.88 -20.58
CA SER A 348 19.17 -10.48 -21.79
C SER A 348 19.56 -11.95 -21.60
N SER A 349 20.13 -12.29 -20.44
CA SER A 349 20.54 -13.65 -20.11
C SER A 349 19.36 -14.59 -19.84
N LEU A 350 18.27 -14.09 -19.23
CA LEU A 350 17.05 -14.88 -19.04
C LEU A 350 16.36 -15.17 -20.39
N ALA A 351 16.50 -14.26 -21.37
CA ALA A 351 16.01 -14.40 -22.75
C ALA A 351 14.53 -14.83 -22.88
N SER A 352 13.71 -14.47 -21.89
CA SER A 352 12.29 -14.83 -21.87
C SER A 352 11.49 -13.96 -22.83
N GLY A 353 10.70 -14.60 -23.70
CA GLY A 353 9.76 -13.90 -24.60
C GLY A 353 8.62 -13.17 -23.85
N MET A 354 8.44 -13.46 -22.56
CA MET A 354 7.43 -12.81 -21.72
C MET A 354 7.91 -11.49 -21.11
N ILE A 355 9.18 -11.13 -21.26
CA ILE A 355 9.79 -9.96 -20.63
C ILE A 355 10.41 -9.05 -21.68
N ARG A 356 10.01 -7.78 -21.67
CA ARG A 356 10.60 -6.73 -22.51
C ARG A 356 11.24 -5.66 -21.63
N TYR A 357 12.49 -5.30 -21.93
CA TYR A 357 13.22 -4.26 -21.19
C TYR A 357 13.42 -3.00 -22.03
N ILE A 358 13.07 -1.86 -21.45
CA ILE A 358 13.19 -0.54 -22.04
C ILE A 358 13.93 0.37 -21.07
N ALA A 359 15.15 0.76 -21.42
CA ALA A 359 15.93 1.73 -20.66
C ALA A 359 15.59 3.15 -21.14
N PHE A 360 15.15 4.00 -20.21
CA PHE A 360 14.83 5.40 -20.50
C PHE A 360 15.53 6.32 -19.48
N ASP A 361 16.58 7.02 -19.91
CA ASP A 361 17.30 7.95 -19.04
C ASP A 361 16.47 9.23 -18.81
N PHE A 362 15.61 9.18 -17.81
CA PHE A 362 14.73 10.28 -17.43
C PHE A 362 15.48 11.60 -17.16
N HIS A 363 16.70 11.54 -16.61
CA HIS A 363 17.48 12.76 -16.33
C HIS A 363 18.09 13.36 -17.59
N LYS A 364 18.48 12.53 -18.55
CA LYS A 364 18.95 13.02 -19.84
C LYS A 364 17.79 13.60 -20.65
N GLU A 365 16.67 12.89 -20.72
CA GLU A 365 15.58 13.25 -21.61
C GLU A 365 14.72 14.40 -21.07
N CYS A 366 14.43 14.45 -19.77
CA CYS A 366 13.64 15.53 -19.16
C CYS A 366 14.49 16.72 -18.64
N LYS A 367 15.76 16.85 -19.09
CA LYS A 367 16.58 18.04 -18.79
C LYS A 367 15.88 19.30 -19.30
N ASN A 368 16.02 20.40 -18.56
CA ASN A 368 15.46 21.72 -18.90
C ASN A 368 13.93 21.75 -19.05
N MET A 369 13.19 20.93 -18.30
CA MET A 369 11.72 20.91 -18.32
C MET A 369 11.11 20.53 -19.68
N ARG A 370 11.85 19.77 -20.52
CA ARG A 370 11.34 19.21 -21.78
C ARG A 370 10.54 17.94 -21.56
N TRP A 371 9.32 18.14 -21.08
CA TRP A 371 8.35 17.09 -20.78
C TRP A 371 7.65 16.55 -22.03
N ASP A 372 7.74 17.28 -23.14
CA ASP A 372 7.44 16.79 -24.50
C ASP A 372 8.15 15.47 -24.80
N ARG A 373 9.34 15.23 -24.24
CA ARG A 373 10.06 13.96 -24.43
C ARG A 373 9.47 12.77 -23.70
N LEU A 374 8.52 12.96 -22.79
CA LEU A 374 7.75 11.85 -22.24
C LEU A 374 6.78 11.29 -23.27
N SER A 375 6.34 12.08 -24.26
CA SER A 375 5.54 11.55 -25.37
C SER A 375 6.35 10.53 -26.16
N ILE A 376 7.66 10.74 -26.36
CA ILE A 376 8.55 9.79 -27.06
C ILE A 376 8.48 8.40 -26.41
N LEU A 377 8.54 8.33 -25.08
CA LEU A 377 8.43 7.05 -24.37
C LEU A 377 7.04 6.44 -24.53
N VAL A 378 5.98 7.25 -24.39
CA VAL A 378 4.60 6.77 -24.55
C VAL A 378 4.36 6.26 -25.98
N ASP A 379 4.88 6.96 -26.99
CA ASP A 379 4.80 6.60 -28.40
C ASP A 379 5.59 5.31 -28.66
N GLN A 380 6.80 5.18 -28.10
CA GLN A 380 7.61 3.97 -28.20
C GLN A 380 6.91 2.73 -27.62
N VAL A 381 6.10 2.90 -26.57
CA VAL A 381 5.39 1.79 -25.91
C VAL A 381 3.92 1.67 -26.28
N ALA A 382 3.44 2.48 -27.24
CA ALA A 382 2.04 2.54 -27.61
C ALA A 382 1.51 1.19 -28.12
N GLU A 383 2.18 0.60 -29.12
CA GLU A 383 1.79 -0.71 -29.69
C GLU A 383 1.82 -1.81 -28.63
N MET A 384 2.88 -1.82 -27.82
CA MET A 384 3.02 -2.72 -26.68
C MET A 384 1.88 -2.57 -25.67
N GLN A 385 1.47 -1.33 -25.36
CA GLN A 385 0.34 -1.09 -24.46
C GLN A 385 -0.98 -1.59 -25.05
N ASP A 386 -1.17 -1.43 -26.36
CA ASP A 386 -2.37 -1.89 -27.05
C ASP A 386 -2.45 -3.44 -27.03
N GLU A 387 -1.30 -4.13 -27.16
CA GLU A 387 -1.18 -5.60 -27.01
C GLU A 387 -1.43 -6.08 -25.57
N LEU A 388 -1.05 -5.30 -24.55
CA LEU A 388 -1.34 -5.64 -23.15
C LEU A 388 -2.82 -5.48 -22.81
N SER A 389 -3.51 -4.58 -23.52
CA SER A 389 -4.92 -4.25 -23.32
C SER A 389 -5.23 -3.78 -21.88
N TYR A 390 -6.51 -3.82 -21.53
CA TYR A 390 -7.04 -3.56 -20.19
C TYR A 390 -8.19 -4.54 -19.91
N PHE A 391 -8.54 -4.71 -18.64
CA PHE A 391 -9.68 -5.52 -18.26
C PHE A 391 -10.99 -4.76 -18.50
N LEU A 392 -11.99 -5.41 -19.10
CA LEU A 392 -13.34 -4.86 -19.27
C LEU A 392 -14.39 -5.95 -19.07
N VAL A 393 -15.36 -5.66 -18.22
CA VAL A 393 -16.56 -6.48 -18.02
C VAL A 393 -17.80 -5.65 -18.31
N ASP A 394 -18.77 -6.25 -18.98
CA ASP A 394 -20.06 -5.63 -19.30
C ASP A 394 -21.03 -5.66 -18.10
N PRO A 395 -22.21 -5.03 -18.19
CA PRO A 395 -23.17 -5.01 -17.09
C PRO A 395 -23.74 -6.40 -16.76
N ALA A 396 -23.64 -7.37 -17.66
CA ALA A 396 -24.07 -8.75 -17.46
C ALA A 396 -22.99 -9.62 -16.81
N GLY A 397 -21.82 -9.05 -16.47
CA GLY A 397 -20.69 -9.78 -15.89
C GLY A 397 -19.87 -10.55 -16.91
N LYS A 398 -20.10 -10.37 -18.22
CA LYS A 398 -19.32 -11.04 -19.26
C LYS A 398 -18.02 -10.27 -19.48
N VAL A 399 -16.89 -10.96 -19.33
CA VAL A 399 -15.56 -10.43 -19.65
C VAL A 399 -15.48 -10.18 -21.16
N LEU A 400 -15.22 -8.92 -21.54
CA LEU A 400 -15.05 -8.48 -22.92
C LEU A 400 -13.57 -8.42 -23.30
N THR A 401 -12.70 -8.00 -22.39
CA THR A 401 -11.25 -7.96 -22.58
C THR A 401 -10.54 -8.31 -21.27
N ASN A 402 -9.39 -8.97 -21.40
CA ASN A 402 -8.45 -9.20 -20.31
C ASN A 402 -7.19 -8.36 -20.54
N GLN A 403 -6.59 -7.91 -19.46
CA GLN A 403 -5.24 -7.39 -19.46
C GLN A 403 -4.24 -8.57 -19.43
N GLU A 404 -3.42 -8.69 -20.47
CA GLU A 404 -2.52 -9.83 -20.73
C GLU A 404 -1.06 -9.57 -20.28
N GLY A 405 -0.83 -8.42 -19.65
CA GLY A 405 0.48 -8.03 -19.14
C GLY A 405 0.46 -6.67 -18.44
N VAL A 406 1.56 -6.31 -17.79
CA VAL A 406 1.70 -5.04 -17.06
C VAL A 406 2.98 -4.32 -17.42
N PHE A 407 2.92 -2.99 -17.32
CA PHE A 407 4.12 -2.17 -17.22
C PHE A 407 4.67 -2.22 -15.80
N ARG A 408 5.94 -2.63 -15.68
CA ARG A 408 6.70 -2.57 -14.44
C ARG A 408 7.66 -1.38 -14.51
N SER A 409 7.37 -0.33 -13.75
CA SER A 409 8.25 0.85 -13.69
C SER A 409 9.30 0.70 -12.59
N ASN A 410 10.58 0.85 -12.97
CA ASN A 410 11.70 0.78 -12.06
C ASN A 410 12.41 2.13 -11.96
N CYS A 411 12.76 2.51 -10.74
CA CYS A 411 13.56 3.69 -10.48
C CYS A 411 14.42 3.42 -9.26
N MET A 412 15.70 3.79 -9.36
CA MET A 412 16.61 3.73 -8.22
C MET A 412 16.10 4.58 -7.05
N ASP A 413 15.61 5.75 -7.42
CA ASP A 413 15.67 7.01 -6.69
C ASP A 413 14.42 7.67 -6.11
N CYS A 414 13.22 7.33 -6.56
CA CYS A 414 12.06 8.21 -6.36
C CYS A 414 10.77 7.63 -6.92
N LEU A 415 9.75 7.59 -6.05
CA LEU A 415 8.35 7.39 -6.43
C LEU A 415 7.87 8.42 -7.45
N ASP A 416 8.47 9.62 -7.47
CA ASP A 416 8.05 10.73 -8.32
C ASP A 416 8.20 10.41 -9.82
N ARG A 417 9.35 9.86 -10.24
CA ARG A 417 9.60 9.51 -11.66
C ARG A 417 8.67 8.39 -12.14
N THR A 418 8.52 7.34 -11.32
CA THR A 418 7.63 6.22 -11.63
C THR A 418 6.18 6.65 -11.66
N ASN A 419 5.76 7.53 -10.75
CA ASN A 419 4.38 8.03 -10.70
C ASN A 419 4.02 8.83 -11.95
N VAL A 420 4.94 9.67 -12.46
CA VAL A 420 4.73 10.40 -13.71
C VAL A 420 4.52 9.44 -14.88
N ILE A 421 5.39 8.44 -15.05
CA ILE A 421 5.25 7.46 -16.14
C ILE A 421 3.96 6.64 -15.99
N GLN A 422 3.67 6.13 -14.77
CA GLN A 422 2.46 5.38 -14.50
C GLN A 422 1.20 6.21 -14.79
N SER A 423 1.21 7.52 -14.48
CA SER A 423 0.09 8.42 -14.76
C SER A 423 -0.12 8.66 -16.26
N LEU A 424 0.95 8.64 -17.07
CA LEU A 424 0.84 8.81 -18.52
C LEU A 424 0.27 7.56 -19.19
N LEU A 425 0.80 6.39 -18.82
CA LEU A 425 0.31 5.10 -19.32
C LEU A 425 -1.14 4.85 -18.90
N ALA A 426 -1.49 5.18 -17.65
CA ALA A 426 -2.86 5.11 -17.18
C ALA A 426 -3.78 6.09 -17.93
N ARG A 427 -3.32 7.30 -18.27
CA ARG A 427 -4.13 8.26 -19.04
C ARG A 427 -4.47 7.70 -20.43
N ARG A 428 -3.50 7.10 -21.12
CA ARG A 428 -3.72 6.46 -22.43
C ARG A 428 -4.74 5.33 -22.32
N SER A 429 -4.61 4.46 -21.32
CA SER A 429 -5.57 3.37 -21.08
C SER A 429 -6.97 3.89 -20.76
N LEU A 430 -7.07 4.89 -19.88
CA LEU A 430 -8.31 5.55 -19.51
C LEU A 430 -9.01 6.19 -20.72
N GLN A 431 -8.27 6.83 -21.60
CA GLN A 431 -8.83 7.39 -22.83
C GLN A 431 -9.46 6.29 -23.70
N ALA A 432 -8.75 5.17 -23.89
CA ALA A 432 -9.27 4.03 -24.65
C ALA A 432 -10.50 3.39 -23.99
N GLN A 433 -10.50 3.28 -22.65
CA GLN A 433 -11.64 2.78 -21.87
C GLN A 433 -12.86 3.69 -22.02
N LEU A 434 -12.71 5.00 -21.85
CA LEU A 434 -13.81 5.96 -21.96
C LEU A 434 -14.34 6.07 -23.39
N GLN A 435 -13.48 5.95 -24.41
CA GLN A 435 -13.92 5.86 -25.81
C GLN A 435 -14.71 4.58 -26.06
N ARG A 436 -14.25 3.44 -25.54
CA ARG A 436 -14.93 2.15 -25.67
C ARG A 436 -16.30 2.13 -24.98
N LEU A 437 -16.40 2.80 -23.83
CA LEU A 437 -17.65 2.98 -23.08
C LEU A 437 -18.55 4.08 -23.66
N GLY A 438 -18.09 4.79 -24.69
CA GLY A 438 -18.81 5.88 -25.35
C GLY A 438 -18.91 7.16 -24.51
N VAL A 439 -18.18 7.28 -23.40
CA VAL A 439 -18.12 8.50 -22.58
C VAL A 439 -17.36 9.61 -23.32
N LEU A 440 -16.25 9.23 -23.96
CA LEU A 440 -15.42 10.14 -24.76
C LEU A 440 -15.63 9.84 -26.25
N HIS A 441 -15.80 10.86 -27.08
CA HIS A 441 -15.95 10.65 -28.53
C HIS A 441 -14.59 10.34 -29.19
N VAL A 442 -14.64 9.64 -30.32
CA VAL A 442 -13.43 9.37 -31.13
C VAL A 442 -12.83 10.70 -31.57
N GLY A 443 -11.51 10.86 -31.37
CA GLY A 443 -10.78 12.09 -31.69
C GLY A 443 -10.73 13.12 -30.55
N GLN A 444 -11.61 13.03 -29.54
CA GLN A 444 -11.47 13.84 -28.33
C GLN A 444 -10.33 13.30 -27.46
N LYS A 445 -9.58 14.23 -26.86
CA LYS A 445 -8.52 13.89 -25.90
C LYS A 445 -8.96 14.15 -24.48
N LEU A 446 -8.45 13.32 -23.57
CA LEU A 446 -8.72 13.49 -22.15
C LEU A 446 -8.08 14.76 -21.59
N GLU A 447 -6.91 15.17 -22.13
CA GLU A 447 -6.22 16.39 -21.67
C GLU A 447 -6.99 17.68 -21.95
N GLU A 448 -7.92 17.64 -22.91
CA GLU A 448 -8.77 18.79 -23.29
C GLU A 448 -10.00 18.92 -22.38
N GLN A 449 -10.24 17.94 -21.50
CA GLN A 449 -11.35 17.96 -20.54
C GLN A 449 -10.89 18.62 -19.23
N ASP A 450 -10.90 19.95 -19.18
CA ASP A 450 -10.30 20.76 -18.10
C ASP A 450 -10.68 20.35 -16.67
N GLU A 451 -11.96 20.04 -16.44
CA GLU A 451 -12.45 19.63 -15.12
C GLU A 451 -11.89 18.27 -14.72
N PHE A 452 -12.00 17.29 -15.62
CA PHE A 452 -11.51 15.94 -15.38
C PHE A 452 -9.97 15.91 -15.25
N GLU A 453 -9.26 16.66 -16.10
CA GLU A 453 -7.79 16.69 -16.09
C GLU A 453 -7.24 17.26 -14.76
N LYS A 454 -7.94 18.22 -14.15
CA LYS A 454 -7.61 18.71 -12.78
C LYS A 454 -7.78 17.60 -11.74
N ILE A 455 -8.90 16.88 -11.76
CA ILE A 455 -9.18 15.76 -10.85
C ILE A 455 -8.09 14.69 -11.01
N TYR A 456 -7.80 14.30 -12.25
CA TYR A 456 -6.80 13.31 -12.61
C TYR A 456 -5.41 13.65 -12.07
N LYS A 457 -4.93 14.87 -12.36
CA LYS A 457 -3.63 15.36 -11.91
C LYS A 457 -3.52 15.43 -10.39
N ASN A 458 -4.56 15.91 -9.71
CA ASN A 458 -4.60 15.98 -8.25
C ASN A 458 -4.52 14.58 -7.63
N ALA A 459 -5.35 13.63 -8.09
CA ALA A 459 -5.37 12.26 -7.59
C ALA A 459 -4.01 11.54 -7.76
N TRP A 460 -3.36 11.68 -8.92
CA TRP A 460 -2.03 11.12 -9.14
C TRP A 460 -0.93 11.82 -8.32
N ALA A 461 -1.07 13.11 -8.02
CA ALA A 461 -0.16 13.81 -7.12
C ALA A 461 -0.32 13.33 -5.67
N ASP A 462 -1.56 13.13 -5.23
CA ASP A 462 -1.89 12.61 -3.89
C ASP A 462 -1.43 11.15 -3.73
N ASN A 463 -1.58 10.33 -4.77
CA ASN A 463 -1.01 8.98 -4.84
C ASN A 463 0.51 8.98 -4.65
N ALA A 464 1.22 9.86 -5.38
CA ALA A 464 2.67 9.99 -5.26
C ALA A 464 3.06 10.38 -3.82
N ASN A 465 2.36 11.35 -3.26
CA ASN A 465 2.56 11.84 -1.91
C ASN A 465 2.35 10.78 -0.84
N ALA A 466 1.24 10.06 -0.89
CA ALA A 466 0.91 9.01 0.06
C ALA A 466 2.00 7.93 0.05
N CYS A 467 2.31 7.41 -1.14
CA CYS A 467 3.30 6.36 -1.27
C CYS A 467 4.72 6.84 -0.87
N ALA A 468 5.06 8.11 -1.13
CA ALA A 468 6.35 8.68 -0.74
C ALA A 468 6.48 8.84 0.77
N LYS A 469 5.43 9.30 1.46
CA LYS A 469 5.40 9.37 2.93
C LYS A 469 5.56 7.98 3.55
N GLN A 470 4.87 6.99 3.00
CA GLN A 470 4.92 5.60 3.48
C GLN A 470 6.29 4.94 3.29
N TYR A 471 7.04 5.31 2.25
CA TYR A 471 8.36 4.74 1.96
C TYR A 471 9.54 5.54 2.52
N ALA A 472 9.55 6.85 2.28
CA ALA A 472 10.66 7.74 2.60
C ALA A 472 10.38 8.67 3.79
N GLY A 473 9.17 8.63 4.36
CA GLY A 473 8.78 9.46 5.52
C GLY A 473 8.52 10.93 5.20
N THR A 474 8.66 11.36 3.95
CA THR A 474 8.38 12.73 3.51
C THR A 474 7.50 12.73 2.28
N GLY A 475 6.85 13.86 1.98
CA GLY A 475 6.08 14.02 0.75
C GLY A 475 6.91 13.72 -0.50
N ALA A 476 6.22 13.46 -1.61
CA ALA A 476 6.86 13.31 -2.91
C ALA A 476 7.57 14.61 -3.28
N LEU A 477 8.71 14.51 -3.98
CA LEU A 477 9.31 15.71 -4.56
C LEU A 477 8.63 15.99 -5.90
N LYS A 478 8.55 17.26 -6.33
CA LYS A 478 7.91 17.65 -7.60
C LYS A 478 6.40 17.35 -7.68
N THR A 479 5.70 17.35 -6.56
CA THR A 479 4.24 17.16 -6.55
C THR A 479 3.52 18.29 -7.28
N ASP A 480 4.09 19.49 -7.24
CA ASP A 480 3.63 20.67 -7.97
C ASP A 480 3.61 20.44 -9.49
N PHE A 481 4.62 19.74 -10.02
CA PHE A 481 4.67 19.36 -11.43
C PHE A 481 3.54 18.41 -11.81
N THR A 482 3.27 17.38 -10.99
CA THR A 482 2.15 16.46 -11.25
C THR A 482 0.81 17.22 -11.22
N ARG A 483 0.68 18.19 -10.30
CA ARG A 483 -0.54 18.97 -10.10
C ARG A 483 -0.81 20.02 -11.18
N THR A 484 0.22 20.70 -11.65
CA THR A 484 0.07 21.91 -12.48
C THR A 484 0.75 21.83 -13.84
N GLY A 485 1.56 20.79 -14.10
CA GLY A 485 2.35 20.65 -15.33
C GLY A 485 3.50 21.67 -15.45
N LYS A 486 3.68 22.57 -14.48
CA LYS A 486 4.77 23.56 -14.40
C LYS A 486 5.40 23.51 -13.01
N ARG A 487 6.65 23.98 -12.90
CA ARG A 487 7.35 24.05 -11.61
C ARG A 487 7.13 25.43 -11.00
N THR A 488 6.70 25.46 -9.75
CA THR A 488 6.45 26.73 -9.02
C THR A 488 7.63 27.06 -8.10
N GLN A 489 7.91 28.34 -7.85
CA GLN A 489 8.98 28.73 -6.92
C GLN A 489 8.71 28.23 -5.49
N LEU A 490 7.45 28.22 -5.08
CA LEU A 490 7.00 27.66 -3.79
C LEU A 490 7.22 26.14 -3.73
N GLY A 491 7.02 25.43 -4.84
CA GLY A 491 7.37 24.01 -5.00
C GLY A 491 8.87 23.72 -4.89
N LEU A 492 9.74 24.61 -5.37
CA LEU A 492 11.19 24.49 -5.21
C LEU A 492 11.64 24.60 -3.75
N ILE A 493 11.04 25.51 -2.98
CA ILE A 493 11.31 25.66 -1.54
C ILE A 493 10.81 24.43 -0.77
N MET A 494 9.58 23.97 -1.04
CA MET A 494 9.04 22.74 -0.45
C MET A 494 9.88 21.51 -0.80
N ASP A 495 10.40 21.40 -2.02
CA ASP A 495 11.32 20.34 -2.43
C ASP A 495 12.62 20.38 -1.64
N GLY A 496 13.17 21.58 -1.39
CA GLY A 496 14.35 21.79 -0.55
C GLY A 496 14.11 21.34 0.89
N TRP A 497 13.01 21.79 1.48
CA TRP A 497 12.59 21.39 2.83
C TRP A 497 12.36 19.88 2.96
N ASN A 498 11.61 19.28 2.03
CA ASN A 498 11.39 17.84 2.00
C ASN A 498 12.68 17.06 1.81
N SER A 499 13.66 17.60 1.07
CA SER A 499 14.98 16.98 0.89
C SER A 499 15.81 17.02 2.17
N LEU A 500 15.76 18.12 2.93
CA LEU A 500 16.43 18.26 4.24
C LEU A 500 15.81 17.32 5.28
N ILE A 501 14.48 17.31 5.43
CA ILE A 501 13.79 16.37 6.33
C ILE A 501 14.11 14.94 5.91
N ARG A 502 14.11 14.64 4.61
CA ARG A 502 14.43 13.31 4.11
C ARG A 502 15.87 12.91 4.45
N TYR A 503 16.84 13.81 4.31
CA TYR A 503 18.22 13.56 4.73
C TYR A 503 18.31 13.25 6.23
N TYR A 504 17.62 14.03 7.07
CA TYR A 504 17.57 13.78 8.51
C TYR A 504 16.93 12.42 8.83
N LYS A 505 15.74 12.14 8.27
CA LYS A 505 15.02 10.89 8.51
C LYS A 505 15.85 9.68 8.08
N ASN A 506 16.39 9.72 6.86
CA ASN A 506 17.22 8.65 6.29
C ASN A 506 18.43 8.26 7.15
N ASN A 507 19.03 9.21 7.87
CA ASN A 507 20.23 8.96 8.68
C ASN A 507 19.93 8.72 10.16
N PHE A 508 18.85 9.28 10.71
CA PHE A 508 18.64 9.32 12.17
C PHE A 508 17.31 8.76 12.66
N SER A 509 16.30 8.63 11.81
CA SER A 509 14.97 8.12 12.18
C SER A 509 14.64 6.80 11.49
N ASP A 510 15.14 6.57 10.29
CA ASP A 510 14.77 5.45 9.43
C ASP A 510 15.15 4.08 10.01
N GLY A 511 16.17 4.00 10.87
CA GLY A 511 16.45 2.78 11.64
C GLY A 511 15.27 2.37 12.52
N PHE A 512 14.82 3.27 13.41
CA PHE A 512 13.64 3.03 14.26
C PHE A 512 12.39 2.73 13.43
N ARG A 513 12.22 3.40 12.29
CA ARG A 513 11.07 3.16 11.39
C ARG A 513 11.13 1.79 10.74
N GLN A 514 12.32 1.33 10.33
CA GLN A 514 12.51 -0.01 9.80
C GLN A 514 12.19 -1.06 10.87
N ASP A 515 12.76 -0.92 12.07
CA ASP A 515 12.51 -1.83 13.20
C ASP A 515 11.01 -1.86 13.54
N SER A 516 10.33 -0.71 13.46
CA SER A 516 8.88 -0.62 13.67
C SER A 516 8.07 -1.38 12.62
N ILE A 517 8.45 -1.29 11.34
CA ILE A 517 7.82 -2.04 10.25
C ILE A 517 8.07 -3.54 10.43
N ASP A 518 9.30 -3.92 10.77
CA ASP A 518 9.68 -5.32 10.96
C ASP A 518 8.96 -5.97 12.15
N LEU A 519 8.78 -5.23 13.25
CA LEU A 519 7.96 -5.66 14.38
C LEU A 519 6.48 -5.82 13.98
N PHE A 520 5.90 -4.82 13.30
CA PHE A 520 4.48 -4.84 12.92
C PHE A 520 4.14 -5.95 11.91
N LEU A 521 5.05 -6.23 10.97
CA LEU A 521 4.88 -7.26 9.95
C LEU A 521 5.35 -8.66 10.41
N GLY A 522 5.90 -8.79 11.61
CA GLY A 522 6.37 -10.06 12.16
C GLY A 522 7.68 -10.58 11.57
N ASN A 523 8.49 -9.71 10.97
CA ASN A 523 9.88 -10.03 10.59
C ASN A 523 10.79 -10.08 11.82
N TYR A 524 10.39 -9.43 12.90
CA TYR A 524 10.98 -9.54 14.23
C TYR A 524 9.86 -9.83 15.25
N SER A 525 10.05 -10.85 16.08
CA SER A 525 9.16 -11.18 17.21
C SER A 525 9.92 -10.98 18.52
N VAL A 526 9.24 -10.42 19.52
CA VAL A 526 9.80 -10.32 20.87
C VAL A 526 9.75 -11.70 21.52
N ASP A 527 10.91 -12.25 21.86
CA ASP A 527 11.01 -13.48 22.66
C ASP A 527 11.25 -13.12 24.13
N GLU A 528 10.46 -13.68 25.03
CA GLU A 528 10.57 -13.48 26.49
C GLU A 528 11.84 -14.14 27.06
N LEU A 529 12.39 -15.15 26.37
CA LEU A 529 13.56 -15.92 26.81
C LEU A 529 14.89 -15.29 26.43
N ASP A 530 14.88 -14.26 25.59
CA ASP A 530 16.12 -13.66 25.11
C ASP A 530 16.74 -12.77 26.20
N SER A 531 17.87 -13.22 26.76
CA SER A 531 18.51 -12.55 27.89
C SER A 531 19.13 -11.19 27.54
N HIS A 532 19.24 -10.87 26.25
CA HIS A 532 19.81 -9.64 25.74
C HIS A 532 18.84 -8.92 24.81
N SER A 533 18.30 -7.79 25.28
CA SER A 533 17.47 -6.92 24.46
C SER A 533 18.27 -6.37 23.27
N PRO A 534 17.77 -6.47 22.03
CA PRO A 534 18.44 -5.87 20.87
C PRO A 534 18.49 -4.33 20.96
N LEU A 535 17.74 -3.73 21.90
CA LEU A 535 17.74 -2.29 22.16
C LEU A 535 18.93 -1.84 23.02
N SER A 536 19.66 -2.75 23.67
CA SER A 536 20.77 -2.43 24.58
C SER A 536 22.13 -2.23 23.88
N VAL A 537 22.18 -2.21 22.54
CA VAL A 537 23.44 -2.03 21.80
C VAL A 537 23.99 -0.61 22.02
N PRO A 538 25.24 -0.44 22.51
CA PRO A 538 25.84 0.87 22.75
C PRO A 538 25.87 1.71 21.46
N ARG A 539 25.32 2.92 21.50
CA ARG A 539 25.36 3.85 20.36
C ARG A 539 26.66 4.66 20.40
N ASP A 540 27.35 4.75 19.26
CA ASP A 540 28.56 5.57 19.13
C ASP A 540 28.24 7.06 19.41
N LEU A 541 28.99 7.67 20.33
CA LEU A 541 28.89 9.08 20.72
C LEU A 541 28.95 10.03 19.52
N LYS A 542 29.69 9.66 18.46
CA LYS A 542 29.78 10.44 17.22
C LYS A 542 28.43 10.59 16.53
N PHE A 543 27.61 9.53 16.49
CA PHE A 543 26.26 9.58 15.91
C PHE A 543 25.32 10.46 16.72
N LEU A 544 25.44 10.42 18.06
CA LEU A 544 24.63 11.26 18.95
C LEU A 544 24.97 12.76 18.79
N ALA A 545 26.27 13.07 18.70
CA ALA A 545 26.76 14.44 18.50
C ALA A 545 26.29 15.03 17.15
N VAL A 546 26.40 14.27 16.06
CA VAL A 546 25.94 14.72 14.73
C VAL A 546 24.42 14.92 14.72
N ARG A 547 23.64 14.03 15.35
CA ARG A 547 22.18 14.17 15.47
C ARG A 547 21.81 15.46 16.20
N ASN A 548 22.42 15.72 17.36
CA ASN A 548 22.11 16.89 18.18
C ASN A 548 22.54 18.19 17.49
N LEU A 549 23.69 18.21 16.82
CA LEU A 549 24.17 19.37 16.06
C LEU A 549 23.24 19.70 14.88
N TYR A 550 22.71 18.67 14.20
CA TYR A 550 21.78 18.83 13.08
C TYR A 550 20.40 19.31 13.55
N ILE A 551 19.87 18.78 14.66
CA ILE A 551 18.64 19.28 15.29
C ILE A 551 18.83 20.74 15.69
N PHE A 552 19.95 21.09 16.33
CA PHE A 552 20.26 22.46 16.71
C PHE A 552 20.30 23.40 15.50
N HIS A 553 20.91 22.98 14.38
CA HIS A 553 20.90 23.77 13.14
C HIS A 553 19.50 23.92 12.54
N ILE A 554 18.69 22.86 12.48
CA ILE A 554 17.30 22.94 11.98
C ILE A 554 16.48 23.89 12.86
N VAL A 555 16.54 23.72 14.18
CA VAL A 555 15.81 24.57 15.13
C VAL A 555 16.28 26.02 15.05
N LYS A 556 17.59 26.25 14.86
CA LYS A 556 18.13 27.58 14.61
C LYS A 556 17.63 28.16 13.28
N SER A 557 17.62 27.40 12.19
CA SER A 557 17.07 27.89 10.91
C SER A 557 15.59 28.25 11.03
N ILE A 558 14.78 27.45 11.73
CA ILE A 558 13.35 27.72 11.96
C ILE A 558 13.13 28.94 12.85
N LEU A 559 13.87 29.07 13.95
CA LEU A 559 13.69 30.15 14.92
C LEU A 559 14.26 31.50 14.46
N PHE A 560 15.20 31.49 13.51
CA PHE A 560 15.87 32.71 13.03
C PHE A 560 15.36 33.17 11.65
N GLU A 561 14.57 32.38 10.91
CA GLU A 561 13.85 32.86 9.70
C GLU A 561 12.78 33.92 10.02
N ASP A 562 12.26 33.98 11.26
CA ASP A 562 11.29 35.00 11.69
C ASP A 562 11.93 36.36 12.10
N ARG A 563 13.27 36.48 12.11
CA ARG A 563 13.95 37.73 12.53
C ARG A 563 14.53 38.58 11.42
N ASP A 564 14.70 38.04 10.21
CA ASP A 564 15.31 38.78 9.10
C ASP A 564 14.29 39.58 8.25
N GLY A 565 13.00 39.57 8.64
CA GLY A 565 11.95 40.41 8.04
C GLY A 565 11.75 41.78 8.71
N ALA A 566 12.51 42.10 9.76
CA ALA A 566 12.31 43.32 10.56
C ALA A 566 13.62 44.07 10.82
N SER A 567 14.23 44.61 9.76
CA SER A 567 15.19 45.72 9.82
C SER A 567 15.40 46.22 8.39
N SER A 568 15.21 47.49 8.02
CA SER A 568 15.09 48.75 8.75
C SER A 568 14.56 49.83 7.74
N PRO A 569 14.41 51.12 8.10
CA PRO A 569 13.26 51.99 7.81
C PRO A 569 13.24 52.64 6.43
#